data_AF-A0A1R1MMG3-F1
#
_entry.id   AF-A0A1R1MMG3-F1
#
_cell.length_a   1.000
_cell.length_b   1.000
_cell.length_c   1.000
_cell.angle_alpha   90.00
_cell.angle_beta   90.00
_cell.angle_gamma   90.00
#
_symmetry.space_group_name_H-M   'P 1'
#
loop_
_entity.id
_entity.type
_entity.pdbx_description
1 polymer ?
#
loop_
_entity_poly.entity_id
_entity_poly.type
_entity_poly.pdbx_seq_one_letter_code
_entity_poly.pdbx_strand_id
1 'polypeptide(L)'
;MKGLNRDIEELLDQGLSFKDVRKHLEKKYKKELSFTAISYFTYFFIFGFPVLIVAAVFLKFGNLTGTAYYIDRLILLLGAMATLKGFVGHFVSVFLRREKFEEEFKKVRRLREADYGKSSG
;
A
#
# COMPACT_ATOMS: atom_id res chain seq x y z
N MET A 1 -2.62 -10.29 -0.63
CA MET A 1 -3.98 -10.85 -0.58
C MET A 1 -4.27 -11.79 -1.76
N LYS A 2 -3.55 -12.91 -1.86
CA LYS A 2 -4.01 -14.04 -2.68
C LYS A 2 -4.87 -14.93 -1.78
N GLY A 3 -6.08 -15.28 -2.21
CA GLY A 3 -6.97 -16.17 -1.47
C GLY A 3 -7.94 -15.51 -0.48
N LEU A 4 -8.11 -14.17 -0.51
CA LEU A 4 -9.00 -13.46 0.42
C LEU A 4 -10.45 -13.96 0.32
N ASN A 5 -11.00 -14.15 -0.89
CA ASN A 5 -12.34 -14.75 -1.05
C ASN A 5 -12.46 -16.14 -0.42
N ARG A 6 -11.45 -17.01 -0.61
CA ARG A 6 -11.48 -18.37 -0.07
C ARG A 6 -11.45 -18.37 1.46
N ASP A 7 -10.63 -17.49 2.04
CA ASP A 7 -10.56 -17.30 3.49
C ASP A 7 -11.88 -16.72 4.06
N ILE A 8 -12.57 -15.84 3.33
CA ILE A 8 -13.88 -15.31 3.73
C ILE A 8 -14.93 -16.43 3.72
N GLU A 9 -14.99 -17.22 2.64
CA GLU A 9 -15.93 -18.35 2.50
C GLU A 9 -15.67 -19.41 3.58
N GLU A 10 -14.42 -19.80 3.80
CA GLU A 10 -14.05 -20.80 4.80
C GLU A 10 -14.44 -20.39 6.23
N LEU A 11 -14.26 -19.12 6.60
CA LEU A 11 -14.68 -18.61 7.90
C LEU A 11 -16.21 -18.48 8.02
N LEU A 12 -16.91 -18.18 6.93
CA LEU A 12 -18.37 -18.11 6.91
C LEU A 12 -19.01 -19.52 6.97
N ASP A 13 -18.36 -20.53 6.38
CA ASP A 13 -18.79 -21.93 6.41
C ASP A 13 -18.56 -22.57 7.79
N GLN A 14 -17.60 -22.06 8.56
CA GLN A 14 -17.43 -22.37 9.98
C GLN A 14 -18.56 -21.80 10.87
N GLY A 15 -19.54 -21.10 10.29
CA GLY A 15 -20.69 -20.55 11.01
C GLY A 15 -20.39 -19.26 11.78
N LEU A 16 -19.24 -18.63 11.56
CA LEU A 16 -18.92 -17.35 12.19
C LEU A 16 -19.79 -16.22 11.63
N SER A 17 -20.19 -15.30 12.51
CA SER A 17 -20.87 -14.08 12.10
C SER A 17 -19.94 -13.21 11.25
N PHE A 18 -20.49 -12.48 10.28
CA PHE A 18 -19.75 -11.52 9.46
C PHE A 18 -18.87 -10.56 10.29
N LYS A 19 -19.31 -10.18 11.49
CA LYS A 19 -18.54 -9.32 12.39
C LYS A 19 -17.26 -10.00 12.89
N ASP A 20 -17.33 -11.29 13.19
CA ASP A 20 -16.21 -12.10 13.68
C ASP A 20 -15.27 -12.47 12.54
N VAL A 21 -15.81 -12.79 11.35
CA VAL A 21 -15.04 -12.99 10.12
C VAL A 21 -14.19 -11.76 9.79
N ARG A 22 -14.80 -10.56 9.83
CA ARG A 22 -14.08 -9.30 9.62
C ARG A 22 -12.94 -9.13 10.63
N LYS A 23 -13.20 -9.36 11.91
CA LYS A 23 -12.20 -9.23 12.98
C LYS A 23 -11.05 -10.23 12.81
N HIS A 24 -11.34 -11.45 12.35
CA HIS A 24 -10.34 -12.48 12.06
C HIS A 24 -9.46 -12.09 10.86
N LEU A 25 -10.08 -11.62 9.78
CA LEU A 25 -9.38 -11.21 8.56
C LEU A 25 -8.56 -9.94 8.77
N GLU A 26 -9.08 -8.94 9.49
CA GLU A 26 -8.31 -7.75 9.87
C GLU A 26 -7.09 -8.12 10.71
N LYS A 27 -7.18 -9.15 11.57
CA LYS A 27 -6.04 -9.66 12.34
C LYS A 27 -5.04 -10.42 11.47
N LYS A 28 -5.51 -11.30 10.58
CA LYS A 28 -4.70 -12.11 9.65
C LYS A 28 -3.94 -11.23 8.66
N TYR A 29 -4.64 -10.27 8.05
CA TYR A 29 -4.09 -9.35 7.06
C TYR A 29 -3.61 -8.03 7.64
N LYS A 30 -3.54 -7.88 8.98
CA LYS A 30 -3.09 -6.64 9.65
C LYS A 30 -1.76 -6.14 9.09
N LYS A 31 -0.80 -7.04 8.85
CA LYS A 31 0.51 -6.71 8.27
C LYS A 31 0.42 -6.25 6.82
N GLU A 32 -0.50 -6.78 6.02
CA GLU A 32 -0.70 -6.39 4.61
C GLU A 32 -1.54 -5.11 4.45
N LEU A 33 -2.46 -4.85 5.38
CA LEU A 33 -3.32 -3.66 5.46
C LEU A 33 -2.67 -2.49 6.22
N SER A 34 -1.53 -2.73 6.86
CA SER A 34 -0.76 -1.71 7.58
C SER A 34 -0.01 -0.82 6.61
N PHE A 35 0.15 0.46 6.98
CA PHE A 35 1.03 1.40 6.29
C PHE A 35 2.50 0.98 6.30
N THR A 36 2.88 0.01 7.14
CA THR A 36 4.21 -0.60 7.17
C THR A 36 4.40 -1.74 6.15
N ALA A 37 3.37 -2.09 5.37
CA ALA A 37 3.47 -3.10 4.33
C ALA A 37 4.40 -2.61 3.21
N ILE A 38 5.60 -3.20 3.11
CA ILE A 38 6.60 -2.83 2.11
C ILE A 38 5.96 -2.92 0.71
N SER A 39 5.92 -1.80 0.02
CA SER A 39 5.50 -1.67 -1.37
C SER A 39 6.72 -1.44 -2.25
N TYR A 40 6.62 -1.73 -3.54
CA TYR A 40 7.65 -1.38 -4.52
C TYR A 40 8.00 0.13 -4.44
N PHE A 41 7.01 0.97 -4.15
CA PHE A 41 7.17 2.41 -3.96
C PHE A 41 7.94 2.79 -2.70
N THR A 42 7.89 1.95 -1.64
CA THR A 42 8.68 2.17 -0.43
C THR A 42 10.18 2.11 -0.74
N TYR A 43 10.61 1.28 -1.70
CA TYR A 43 12.01 1.22 -2.12
C TYR A 43 12.46 2.51 -2.81
N PHE A 44 11.62 3.11 -3.66
CA PHE A 44 11.94 4.43 -4.25
C PHE A 44 12.12 5.52 -3.19
N PHE A 45 11.38 5.46 -2.09
CA PHE A 45 11.55 6.38 -0.98
C PHE A 45 12.84 6.09 -0.20
N ILE A 46 13.10 4.82 0.14
CA ILE A 46 14.29 4.39 0.91
C ILE A 46 15.59 4.66 0.16
N PHE A 47 15.61 4.52 -1.17
CA PHE A 47 16.80 4.82 -1.97
C PHE A 47 16.84 6.28 -2.44
N GLY A 48 15.69 6.88 -2.77
CA GLY A 48 15.61 8.27 -3.24
C GLY A 48 15.97 9.28 -2.16
N PHE A 49 15.52 9.05 -0.92
CA PHE A 49 15.73 10.01 0.17
C PHE A 49 17.20 10.17 0.60
N PRO A 50 17.99 9.09 0.80
CA PRO A 50 19.42 9.22 1.06
C PRO A 50 20.18 9.86 -0.09
N VAL A 51 19.85 9.52 -1.35
CA VAL A 51 20.46 10.15 -2.53
C VAL A 51 20.18 11.65 -2.55
N LEU A 52 18.96 12.05 -2.21
CA LEU A 52 18.56 13.46 -2.11
C LEU A 52 19.32 14.17 -0.99
N ILE A 53 19.45 13.56 0.19
CA ILE A 53 20.23 14.13 1.30
C ILE A 53 21.69 14.29 0.90
N VAL A 54 22.29 13.27 0.31
CA VAL A 54 23.70 13.29 -0.10
C VAL A 54 23.93 14.41 -1.12
N ALA A 55 23.10 14.49 -2.17
CA ALA A 55 23.18 15.57 -3.16
C ALA A 55 22.97 16.96 -2.53
N ALA A 56 22.00 17.11 -1.62
CA ALA A 56 21.77 18.37 -0.91
C ALA A 56 22.98 18.80 -0.04
N VAL A 57 23.66 17.83 0.58
CA VAL A 57 24.89 18.07 1.35
C VAL A 57 26.02 18.51 0.41
N PHE A 58 26.20 17.85 -0.73
CA PHE A 58 27.19 18.25 -1.73
C PHE A 58 26.91 19.66 -2.27
N LEU A 59 25.65 20.00 -2.57
CA LEU A 59 25.27 21.36 -2.98
C LEU A 59 25.61 22.40 -1.92
N LYS A 60 25.31 22.11 -0.64
CA LYS A 60 25.44 23.06 0.47
C LYS A 60 26.88 23.26 0.93
N PHE A 61 27.70 22.21 0.91
CA PHE A 61 29.06 22.22 1.47
C PHE A 61 30.16 22.08 0.42
N GLY A 62 29.86 21.60 -0.79
CA GLY A 62 30.85 21.24 -1.80
C GLY A 62 31.40 22.40 -2.64
N ASN A 63 30.89 23.62 -2.48
CA ASN A 63 31.29 24.80 -3.28
C ASN A 63 31.40 24.48 -4.79
N LEU A 64 30.44 23.69 -5.29
CA LEU A 64 30.42 23.16 -6.65
C LEU A 64 30.31 24.30 -7.66
N THR A 65 31.27 24.39 -8.56
CA THR A 65 31.31 25.37 -9.65
C THR A 65 31.30 24.69 -11.02
N GLY A 66 30.79 25.38 -12.04
CA GLY A 66 30.74 24.88 -13.41
C GLY A 66 29.73 23.76 -13.63
N THR A 67 30.05 22.79 -14.49
CA THR A 67 29.16 21.68 -14.89
C THR A 67 28.74 20.78 -13.72
N ALA A 68 29.58 20.65 -12.70
CA ALA A 68 29.28 19.83 -11.52
C ALA A 68 28.09 20.37 -10.72
N TYR A 69 27.87 21.68 -10.70
CA TYR A 69 26.69 22.30 -10.08
C TYR A 69 25.38 21.91 -10.79
N TYR A 70 25.39 21.86 -12.13
CA TYR A 70 24.22 21.47 -12.92
C TYR A 70 23.90 19.98 -12.79
N ILE A 71 24.94 19.13 -12.71
CA ILE A 71 24.78 17.69 -12.49
C ILE A 71 24.16 17.43 -11.11
N ASP A 72 24.66 18.09 -10.05
CA ASP A 72 24.11 17.93 -8.70
C ASP A 72 22.65 18.42 -8.60
N ARG A 73 22.31 19.54 -9.25
CA ARG A 73 20.92 20.02 -9.40
C ARG A 73 20.02 19.01 -10.12
N LEU A 74 20.51 18.36 -11.17
CA LEU A 74 19.78 17.30 -11.87
C LEU A 74 19.53 16.09 -10.97
N ILE A 75 20.55 15.66 -10.23
CA ILE A 75 20.44 14.55 -9.26
C ILE A 75 19.45 14.91 -8.15
N LEU A 76 19.48 16.13 -7.62
CA LEU A 76 18.51 16.65 -6.65
C LEU A 76 17.08 16.59 -7.19
N LEU A 77 16.86 17.02 -8.42
CA LEU A 77 15.54 17.09 -9.03
C LEU A 77 15.00 15.68 -9.31
N LEU A 78 15.84 14.77 -9.82
CA LEU A 78 15.48 13.37 -10.02
C LEU A 78 15.24 12.64 -8.69
N GLY A 79 16.08 12.89 -7.69
CA GLY A 79 15.93 12.36 -6.34
C GLY A 79 14.63 12.83 -5.69
N ALA A 80 14.29 14.12 -5.83
CA ALA A 80 13.05 14.69 -5.33
C ALA A 80 11.83 14.04 -5.98
N MET A 81 11.86 13.90 -7.31
CA MET A 81 10.78 13.27 -8.07
C MET A 81 10.62 11.79 -7.69
N ALA A 82 11.72 11.05 -7.53
CA ALA A 82 11.71 9.65 -7.11
C ALA A 82 11.18 9.48 -5.68
N THR A 83 11.61 10.34 -4.76
CA THR A 83 11.16 10.32 -3.36
C THR A 83 9.67 10.65 -3.26
N LEU A 84 9.20 11.68 -3.98
CA LEU A 84 7.79 12.05 -4.03
C LEU A 84 6.94 10.91 -4.63
N LYS A 85 7.38 10.32 -5.73
CA LYS A 85 6.70 9.18 -6.36
C LYS A 85 6.69 7.95 -5.46
N GLY A 86 7.76 7.69 -4.72
CA GLY A 86 7.86 6.61 -3.74
C GLY A 86 6.91 6.82 -2.55
N PHE A 87 6.86 8.04 -2.02
CA PHE A 87 5.95 8.39 -0.93
C PHE A 87 4.48 8.27 -1.38
N VAL A 88 4.09 9.00 -2.43
CA VAL A 88 2.70 9.00 -2.92
C VAL A 88 2.27 7.61 -3.37
N GLY A 89 3.10 6.90 -4.14
CA GLY A 89 2.80 5.55 -4.62
C GLY A 89 2.65 4.53 -3.49
N HIS A 90 3.39 4.68 -2.39
CA HIS A 90 3.23 3.84 -1.21
C HIS A 90 1.86 4.04 -0.57
N PHE A 91 1.44 5.29 -0.36
CA PHE A 91 0.13 5.60 0.19
C PHE A 91 -0.99 5.06 -0.71
N VAL A 92 -0.95 5.37 -2.01
CA VAL A 92 -1.96 4.88 -2.98
C VAL A 92 -2.02 3.35 -2.98
N SER A 93 -0.86 2.67 -2.94
CA SER A 93 -0.80 1.21 -2.89
C SER A 93 -1.42 0.63 -1.62
N VAL A 94 -1.29 1.30 -0.47
CA VAL A 94 -1.94 0.88 0.78
C VAL A 94 -3.45 1.15 0.71
N PHE A 95 -3.87 2.29 0.18
CA PHE A 95 -5.29 2.62 0.00
C PHE A 95 -6.00 1.63 -0.92
N LEU A 96 -5.44 1.33 -2.10
CA LEU A 96 -6.00 0.34 -3.02
C LEU A 96 -6.12 -1.06 -2.40
N ARG A 97 -5.16 -1.45 -1.54
CA ARG A 97 -5.22 -2.73 -0.82
C ARG A 97 -6.35 -2.76 0.21
N ARG A 98 -6.60 -1.65 0.91
CA ARG A 98 -7.71 -1.51 1.86
C ARG A 98 -9.06 -1.49 1.15
N GLU A 99 -9.15 -0.74 0.06
CA GLU A 99 -10.37 -0.61 -0.74
C GLU A 99 -10.76 -1.97 -1.34
N LYS A 100 -9.80 -2.68 -1.94
CA LYS A 100 -10.03 -4.04 -2.45
C LYS A 100 -10.51 -5.01 -1.36
N PHE A 101 -9.98 -4.90 -0.14
CA PHE A 101 -10.44 -5.70 0.99
C PHE A 101 -11.90 -5.39 1.35
N GLU A 102 -12.28 -4.12 1.43
CA GLU A 102 -13.67 -3.73 1.71
C GLU A 102 -14.64 -4.14 0.60
N GLU A 103 -14.24 -3.98 -0.67
CA GLU A 103 -15.05 -4.39 -1.81
C GLU A 103 -15.29 -5.91 -1.83
N GLU A 104 -14.24 -6.72 -1.66
CA GLU A 104 -14.37 -8.17 -1.61
C GLU A 104 -15.26 -8.61 -0.43
N PHE A 105 -15.07 -8.01 0.75
CA PHE A 105 -15.91 -8.31 1.92
C PHE A 105 -17.39 -7.93 1.69
N LYS A 106 -17.64 -6.77 1.10
CA LYS A 106 -19.00 -6.29 0.76
C LYS A 106 -19.65 -7.15 -0.31
N LYS A 107 -18.88 -7.63 -1.29
CA LYS A 107 -19.35 -8.53 -2.35
C LYS A 107 -19.82 -9.86 -1.78
N VAL A 108 -19.02 -10.49 -0.92
CA VAL A 108 -19.40 -11.77 -0.29
C VAL A 108 -20.64 -11.62 0.58
N ARG A 109 -20.74 -10.52 1.34
CA ARG A 109 -21.94 -10.22 2.13
C ARG A 109 -23.20 -10.13 1.27
N ARG A 110 -23.15 -9.40 0.15
CA ARG A 110 -24.28 -9.26 -0.78
C ARG A 110 -24.70 -10.60 -1.40
N LEU A 111 -23.74 -11.45 -1.77
CA LEU A 111 -24.01 -12.76 -2.34
C LEU A 111 -24.76 -13.65 -1.34
N ARG A 112 -24.30 -13.71 -0.09
CA ARG A 112 -24.97 -14.45 0.98
C ARG A 112 -26.36 -13.90 1.29
N GLU A 113 -26.53 -12.57 1.40
CA GLU A 113 -27.85 -11.96 1.60
C GLU A 113 -28.83 -12.30 0.44
N ALA A 114 -28.34 -12.38 -0.79
CA ALA A 114 -29.14 -12.80 -1.96
C ALA A 114 -29.49 -14.30 -1.94
N ASP A 115 -28.60 -15.18 -1.47
CA ASP A 115 -28.88 -16.62 -1.35
C ASP A 115 -29.89 -16.92 -0.24
N TYR A 116 -29.82 -16.26 0.92
CA TYR A 116 -30.85 -16.38 1.96
C TYR A 116 -32.21 -15.85 1.50
N GLY A 117 -32.23 -14.80 0.67
CA GLY A 117 -33.45 -14.28 0.06
C GLY A 117 -34.09 -15.22 -0.96
N LYS A 118 -33.32 -16.09 -1.62
CA LYS A 118 -33.83 -17.09 -2.58
C LYS A 118 -34.29 -18.40 -1.95
N SER A 119 -33.75 -18.78 -0.79
CA SER A 119 -34.16 -20.02 -0.08
C SER A 119 -35.51 -19.90 0.65
N SER A 120 -36.14 -18.72 0.62
CA SER A 120 -37.35 -18.39 1.37
C SER A 120 -38.60 -18.21 0.47
N GLY A 121 -38.48 -18.47 -0.84
CA GLY A 121 -39.54 -18.27 -1.83
C GLY A 121 -39.97 -19.56 -2.52
#